data_AF-A0A3L7RPR1-F1
#
_entry.id   AF-A0A3L7RPR1-F1
#
_cell.length_a   1.000
_cell.length_b   1.000
_cell.length_c   1.000
_cell.angle_alpha   90.00
_cell.angle_beta   90.00
_cell.angle_gamma   90.00
#
_symmetry.space_group_name_H-M   'P 1'
#
loop_
_entity.id
_entity.type
_entity.pdbx_description
1 polymer ?
#
loop_
_entity_poly.entity_id
_entity_poly.type
_entity_poly.pdbx_seq_one_letter_code
_entity_poly.pdbx_strand_id
1 'polypeptide(L)'
;MKRVVLISAAMLLTVAVIAVGVFVARHDWAVEELMAEIHVGPSSPYARINAQATAAAPEWEKLDVVLSPLDEMCRALLAARDATIRDSSVGYVEAVGTLRTAITDRDLPAFQTSSQSLRKSCDDCHFQGGVGGELSPR
;
A
#
# COMPACT_ATOMS: atom_id res chain seq x y z
N MET A 1 20.18 -34.70 -35.13
CA MET A 1 18.88 -34.23 -34.59
C MET A 1 18.83 -34.12 -33.06
N LYS A 2 19.43 -35.02 -32.26
CA LYS A 2 19.42 -34.94 -30.79
C LYS A 2 20.16 -33.73 -30.16
N ARG A 3 21.21 -33.19 -30.81
CA ARG A 3 22.02 -32.07 -30.28
C ARG A 3 21.35 -30.69 -30.37
N VAL A 4 20.46 -30.49 -31.35
CA VAL A 4 19.75 -29.19 -31.54
C VAL A 4 18.66 -29.01 -30.49
N VAL A 5 17.96 -30.09 -30.11
CA VAL A 5 16.88 -30.08 -29.10
C VAL A 5 17.41 -29.76 -27.69
N LEU A 6 18.62 -30.21 -27.35
CA LEU A 6 19.25 -29.95 -26.03
C LEU A 6 19.68 -28.48 -25.84
N ILE A 7 20.11 -27.80 -26.91
CA ILE A 7 20.52 -26.40 -26.85
C ILE A 7 19.30 -25.48 -26.69
N SER A 8 18.19 -25.79 -27.35
CA SER A 8 16.92 -25.07 -27.21
C SER A 8 16.34 -25.16 -25.80
N ALA A 9 16.42 -26.34 -25.16
CA ALA A 9 15.93 -26.53 -23.79
C ALA A 9 16.77 -25.77 -22.74
N ALA A 10 18.10 -25.75 -22.90
CA ALA A 10 18.99 -25.00 -21.99
C ALA A 10 18.82 -23.47 -22.13
N MET A 11 18.61 -22.97 -23.36
CA MET A 11 18.31 -21.55 -23.58
C MET A 11 16.98 -21.13 -22.96
N LEU A 12 15.92 -21.92 -23.15
CA LEU A 12 14.60 -21.64 -22.55
C LEU A 12 14.66 -21.62 -21.01
N LEU A 13 15.39 -22.57 -20.41
CA LEU A 13 15.57 -22.61 -18.96
C LEU A 13 16.32 -21.38 -18.44
N THR A 14 17.33 -20.90 -19.18
CA THR A 14 18.11 -19.71 -18.81
C THR A 14 17.28 -18.44 -18.90
N VAL A 15 16.48 -18.28 -19.97
CA VAL A 15 15.56 -17.14 -20.11
C VAL A 15 14.49 -17.16 -19.02
N ALA A 16 13.94 -18.32 -18.68
CA ALA A 16 12.96 -18.46 -17.60
C ALA A 16 13.55 -18.09 -16.23
N VAL A 17 14.78 -18.53 -15.92
CA VAL A 17 15.45 -18.16 -14.66
C VAL A 17 15.77 -16.67 -14.61
N ILE A 18 16.21 -16.06 -15.72
CA ILE A 18 16.43 -14.61 -15.78
C ILE A 18 15.11 -13.86 -15.62
N ALA A 19 14.04 -14.30 -16.28
CA ALA A 19 12.72 -13.68 -16.17
C ALA A 19 12.16 -13.77 -14.74
N VAL A 20 12.25 -14.95 -14.09
CA VAL A 20 11.85 -15.14 -12.69
C VAL A 20 12.74 -14.32 -11.75
N GLY A 21 14.06 -14.31 -11.98
CA GLY A 21 14.99 -13.51 -11.18
C GLY A 21 14.71 -12.01 -11.29
N VAL A 22 14.41 -11.52 -12.49
CA VAL A 22 14.01 -10.13 -12.75
C VAL A 22 12.64 -9.83 -12.13
N PHE A 23 11.69 -10.77 -12.20
CA PHE A 23 10.37 -10.64 -11.58
C PHE A 23 10.49 -10.53 -10.06
N VAL A 24 11.16 -11.49 -9.41
CA VAL A 24 11.39 -11.48 -7.96
C VAL A 24 12.18 -10.24 -7.52
N ALA A 25 13.17 -9.80 -8.31
CA ALA A 25 13.96 -8.61 -8.01
C ALA A 25 13.17 -7.29 -8.15
N ARG A 26 12.03 -7.29 -8.87
CA ARG A 26 11.19 -6.12 -9.11
C ARG A 26 9.89 -6.11 -8.31
N HIS A 27 9.56 -7.22 -7.65
CA HIS A 27 8.28 -7.36 -6.97
C HIS A 27 8.36 -6.86 -5.52
N ASP A 28 7.61 -5.80 -5.20
CA ASP A 28 7.60 -5.16 -3.88
C ASP A 28 6.62 -5.89 -2.93
N TRP A 29 6.92 -7.16 -2.58
CA TRP A 29 6.07 -8.04 -1.75
C TRP A 29 5.63 -7.41 -0.41
N ALA A 30 6.51 -6.63 0.22
CA ALA A 30 6.19 -5.95 1.47
C ALA A 30 5.01 -4.97 1.33
N VAL A 31 4.92 -4.29 0.18
CA VAL A 31 3.79 -3.39 -0.11
C VAL A 31 2.51 -4.20 -0.28
N GLU A 32 2.55 -5.33 -0.99
CA GLU A 32 1.36 -6.17 -1.19
C GLU A 32 0.81 -6.78 0.10
N GLU A 33 1.69 -7.30 0.96
CA GLU A 33 1.31 -7.87 2.26
C GLU A 33 0.67 -6.81 3.16
N LEU A 34 1.30 -5.63 3.28
CA LEU A 34 0.75 -4.51 4.02
C LEU A 34 -0.55 -4.00 3.40
N MET A 35 -0.70 -4.07 2.07
CA MET A 35 -1.93 -3.63 1.40
C MET A 35 -3.10 -4.51 1.83
N ALA A 36 -2.90 -5.83 1.86
CA ALA A 36 -3.90 -6.77 2.35
C ALA A 36 -4.22 -6.53 3.83
N GLU A 37 -3.21 -6.37 4.68
CA GLU A 37 -3.40 -6.11 6.11
C GLU A 37 -4.20 -4.83 6.36
N ILE A 38 -3.86 -3.75 5.66
CA ILE A 38 -4.45 -2.42 5.88
C ILE A 38 -5.89 -2.34 5.41
N HIS A 39 -6.26 -3.07 4.35
CA HIS A 39 -7.55 -2.90 3.67
C HIS A 39 -8.57 -4.01 3.95
N VAL A 40 -8.14 -5.24 4.24
CA VAL A 40 -9.05 -6.40 4.22
C VAL A 40 -9.88 -6.51 5.51
N GLY A 41 -11.20 -6.40 5.35
CA GLY A 41 -12.18 -6.71 6.38
C GLY A 41 -12.58 -5.53 7.28
N PRO A 42 -13.62 -5.70 8.11
CA PRO A 42 -14.20 -4.62 8.93
C PRO A 42 -13.32 -4.18 10.10
N SER A 43 -12.31 -5.00 10.45
CA SER A 43 -11.35 -4.70 11.52
C SER A 43 -10.02 -4.17 11.00
N SER A 44 -9.90 -3.97 9.68
CA SER A 44 -8.67 -3.47 9.07
C SER A 44 -8.32 -2.06 9.58
N PRO A 45 -7.04 -1.68 9.61
CA PRO A 45 -6.62 -0.34 9.95
C PRO A 45 -7.40 0.74 9.20
N TYR A 46 -7.57 0.58 7.88
CA TYR A 46 -8.32 1.53 7.05
C TYR A 46 -9.80 1.63 7.48
N ALA A 47 -10.47 0.50 7.69
CA ALA A 47 -11.87 0.50 8.15
C ALA A 47 -12.03 1.17 9.51
N ARG A 48 -11.10 0.93 10.43
CA ARG A 48 -11.10 1.52 11.77
C ARG A 48 -10.90 3.04 11.73
N ILE A 49 -9.98 3.55 10.92
CA ILE A 49 -9.80 5.01 10.76
C ILE A 49 -11.07 5.66 10.22
N ASN A 50 -11.67 5.08 9.18
CA ASN A 50 -12.89 5.62 8.60
C ASN A 50 -14.07 5.61 9.58
N ALA A 51 -14.22 4.54 10.37
CA ALA A 51 -15.23 4.48 11.41
C ALA A 51 -15.02 5.59 12.45
N GLN A 52 -13.78 5.82 12.89
CA GLN A 52 -13.46 6.84 13.88
C GLN A 52 -13.63 8.26 13.32
N ALA A 53 -13.32 8.49 12.04
CA ALA A 53 -13.50 9.80 11.38
C ALA A 53 -14.97 10.22 11.28
N THR A 54 -15.89 9.26 11.29
CA THR A 54 -17.35 9.49 11.24
C THR A 54 -18.03 9.42 12.61
N ALA A 55 -17.29 9.04 13.65
CA ALA A 55 -17.80 8.97 15.01
C ALA A 55 -18.06 10.38 15.56
N ALA A 56 -19.09 10.50 16.43
CA ALA A 56 -19.37 11.75 17.14
C ALA A 56 -18.19 12.17 18.05
N ALA A 57 -17.45 11.19 18.57
CA ALA A 57 -16.22 11.39 19.30
C ALA A 57 -15.27 10.21 18.99
N PRO A 58 -14.09 10.46 18.40
CA PRO A 58 -13.09 9.42 18.19
C PRO A 58 -12.50 8.90 19.49
N GLU A 59 -12.18 7.62 19.52
CA GLU A 59 -11.44 6.96 20.59
C GLU A 59 -9.94 7.19 20.39
N TRP A 60 -9.48 8.41 20.65
CA TRP A 60 -8.11 8.87 20.38
C TRP A 60 -7.03 7.93 20.89
N GLU A 61 -7.20 7.40 22.11
CA GLU A 61 -6.24 6.48 22.74
C GLU A 61 -6.09 5.14 22.00
N LYS A 62 -7.05 4.78 21.15
CA LYS A 62 -7.02 3.56 20.34
C LYS A 62 -6.47 3.78 18.94
N LEU A 63 -6.29 5.04 18.51
CA LEU A 63 -5.88 5.38 17.15
C LEU A 63 -4.38 5.21 16.91
N ASP A 64 -3.53 5.35 17.94
CA ASP A 64 -2.08 5.15 17.80
C ASP A 64 -1.74 3.73 17.33
N VAL A 65 -2.44 2.71 17.84
CA VAL A 65 -2.27 1.32 17.42
C VAL A 65 -2.72 1.10 15.97
N VAL A 66 -3.68 1.89 15.50
CA VAL A 66 -4.19 1.82 14.12
C VAL A 66 -3.23 2.44 13.12
N LEU A 67 -2.41 3.41 13.55
CA LEU A 67 -1.44 4.08 12.69
C LEU A 67 -0.22 3.24 12.38
N SER A 68 0.19 2.31 13.25
CA SER A 68 1.45 1.56 13.07
C SER A 68 1.55 0.85 11.70
N PRO A 69 0.52 0.10 11.23
CA PRO A 69 0.58 -0.53 9.91
C PRO A 69 0.62 0.48 8.75
N LEU A 70 -0.07 1.62 8.89
CA LEU A 70 -0.04 2.69 7.88
C LEU A 70 1.37 3.31 7.78
N ASP A 71 2.04 3.48 8.90
CA ASP A 71 3.42 3.97 8.96
C ASP A 71 4.42 2.98 8.36
N GLU A 72 4.20 1.69 8.56
CA GLU A 72 4.95 0.62 7.91
C GLU A 72 4.77 0.64 6.39
N MET A 73 3.52 0.83 5.94
CA MET A 73 3.22 1.00 4.52
C MET A 73 3.90 2.23 3.93
N CYS A 74 3.88 3.38 4.61
CA CYS A 74 4.63 4.56 4.14
C CYS A 74 6.12 4.25 3.92
N ARG A 75 6.75 3.51 4.86
CA ARG A 75 8.16 3.11 4.73
C ARG A 75 8.37 2.15 3.57
N ALA A 76 7.49 1.17 3.41
CA ALA A 76 7.55 0.20 2.32
C ALA A 76 7.37 0.88 0.95
N LEU A 77 6.39 1.77 0.82
CA LEU A 77 6.12 2.54 -0.41
C LEU A 77 7.30 3.45 -0.77
N LEU A 78 7.89 4.17 0.18
CA LEU A 78 9.06 5.02 -0.08
C LEU A 78 10.32 4.21 -0.43
N ALA A 79 10.44 2.99 0.11
CA ALA A 79 11.53 2.07 -0.17
C ALA A 79 11.30 1.18 -1.39
N ALA A 80 10.11 1.24 -2.01
CA ALA A 80 9.73 0.42 -3.16
C ALA A 80 10.74 0.60 -4.28
N ARG A 81 11.03 -0.48 -5.02
CA ARG A 81 12.02 -0.43 -6.10
C ARG A 81 11.44 0.22 -7.35
N ASP A 82 10.14 0.02 -7.60
CA ASP A 82 9.44 0.68 -8.70
C ASP A 82 9.28 2.19 -8.42
N ALA A 83 9.74 3.02 -9.35
CA ALA A 83 9.59 4.48 -9.24
C ALA A 83 8.12 4.92 -9.32
N THR A 84 7.30 4.21 -10.08
CA THR A 84 5.86 4.47 -10.24
C THR A 84 5.13 4.26 -8.92
N ILE A 85 5.50 3.24 -8.15
CA ILE A 85 4.96 2.99 -6.81
C ILE A 85 5.37 4.12 -5.87
N ARG A 86 6.65 4.51 -5.86
CA ARG A 86 7.12 5.62 -5.02
C ARG A 86 6.41 6.94 -5.34
N ASP A 87 6.33 7.28 -6.63
CA ASP A 87 5.76 8.54 -7.08
C ASP A 87 4.25 8.61 -6.84
N SER A 88 3.52 7.50 -7.04
CA SER A 88 2.09 7.43 -6.75
C SER A 88 1.77 7.41 -5.25
N SER A 89 2.73 7.05 -4.39
CA SER A 89 2.56 6.98 -2.93
C SER A 89 2.67 8.33 -2.20
N VAL A 90 3.11 9.41 -2.85
CA VAL A 90 3.39 10.70 -2.19
C VAL A 90 2.17 11.22 -1.42
N GLY A 91 0.99 11.18 -2.05
CA GLY A 91 -0.25 11.62 -1.40
C GLY A 91 -0.65 10.75 -0.20
N TYR A 92 -0.35 9.44 -0.26
CA TYR A 92 -0.60 8.52 0.85
C TYR A 92 0.30 8.87 2.04
N VAL A 93 1.60 9.06 1.81
CA VAL A 93 2.57 9.41 2.86
C VAL A 93 2.21 10.75 3.51
N GLU A 94 1.83 11.75 2.72
CA GLU A 94 1.39 13.05 3.24
C GLU A 94 0.11 12.94 4.08
N ALA A 95 -0.87 12.17 3.60
CA ALA A 95 -2.13 11.96 4.31
C ALA A 95 -1.90 11.25 5.66
N VAL A 96 -1.09 10.20 5.70
CA VAL A 96 -0.74 9.49 6.95
C VAL A 96 0.02 10.40 7.92
N GLY A 97 0.95 11.23 7.43
CA GLY A 97 1.66 12.20 8.28
C GLY A 97 0.73 13.24 8.91
N THR A 98 -0.24 13.74 8.13
CA THR A 98 -1.26 14.67 8.63
C THR A 98 -2.19 13.99 9.63
N LEU A 99 -2.58 12.74 9.36
CA LEU A 99 -3.42 11.93 10.23
C LEU A 99 -2.76 11.69 11.59
N ARG A 100 -1.46 11.38 11.61
CA ARG A 100 -0.67 11.23 12.85
C ARG A 100 -0.65 12.52 13.67
N THR A 101 -0.44 13.66 13.01
CA THR A 101 -0.44 14.97 13.67
C THR A 101 -1.81 15.25 14.28
N ALA A 102 -2.89 15.06 13.51
CA ALA A 102 -4.25 15.26 13.98
C ALA A 102 -4.64 14.34 15.15
N ILE A 103 -4.19 13.08 15.14
CA ILE A 103 -4.40 12.15 16.27
C ILE A 103 -3.64 12.61 17.51
N THR A 104 -2.39 13.02 17.36
CA THR A 104 -1.53 13.52 18.45
C THR A 104 -2.15 14.76 19.11
N ASP A 105 -2.60 15.70 18.27
CA ASP A 105 -3.20 16.96 18.71
C ASP A 105 -4.67 16.82 19.11
N ARG A 106 -5.28 15.65 18.86
CA ARG A 106 -6.71 15.37 19.03
C ARG A 106 -7.59 16.37 18.26
N ASP A 107 -7.12 16.79 17.10
CA ASP A 107 -7.80 17.74 16.22
C ASP A 107 -8.80 16.99 15.33
N LEU A 108 -10.08 17.03 15.74
CA LEU A 108 -11.15 16.35 15.02
C LEU A 108 -11.33 16.84 13.57
N PRO A 109 -11.43 18.16 13.29
CA PRO A 109 -11.44 18.66 11.92
C PRO A 109 -10.27 18.15 11.06
N ALA A 110 -9.04 18.27 11.56
CA ALA A 110 -7.86 17.82 10.81
C ALA A 110 -7.86 16.29 10.62
N PHE A 111 -8.31 15.52 11.60
CA PHE A 111 -8.43 14.06 11.52
C PHE A 111 -9.44 13.64 10.45
N GLN A 112 -10.59 14.33 10.37
CA GLN A 112 -11.61 14.07 9.36
C GLN A 112 -11.12 14.42 7.96
N THR A 113 -10.49 15.58 7.79
CA THR A 113 -9.91 15.98 6.50
C THR A 113 -8.81 15.02 6.05
N SER A 114 -7.88 14.64 6.95
CA SER A 114 -6.80 13.72 6.61
C SER A 114 -7.29 12.29 6.33
N SER A 115 -8.35 11.81 7.00
CA SER A 115 -9.00 10.54 6.65
C SER A 115 -9.60 10.57 5.23
N GLN A 116 -10.20 11.69 4.81
CA GLN A 116 -10.70 11.85 3.44
C GLN A 116 -9.56 11.91 2.43
N SER A 117 -8.47 12.63 2.74
CA SER A 117 -7.26 12.67 1.91
C SER A 117 -6.62 11.29 1.77
N LEU A 118 -6.55 10.52 2.86
CA LEU A 118 -6.03 9.14 2.84
C LEU A 118 -6.86 8.28 1.89
N ARG A 119 -8.19 8.31 2.02
CA ARG A 119 -9.11 7.62 1.10
C ARG A 119 -8.85 8.01 -0.37
N LYS A 120 -8.75 9.31 -0.65
CA LYS A 120 -8.48 9.80 -2.00
C LYS A 120 -7.12 9.31 -2.51
N SER A 121 -6.10 9.27 -1.66
CA SER A 121 -4.77 8.77 -2.03
C SER A 121 -4.78 7.27 -2.33
N CYS A 122 -5.58 6.48 -1.60
CA CYS A 122 -5.80 5.07 -1.93
C CYS A 122 -6.43 4.97 -3.32
N ASP A 123 -7.50 5.71 -3.59
CA ASP A 123 -8.14 5.74 -4.93
C ASP A 123 -7.11 6.08 -6.02
N ASP A 124 -6.35 7.17 -5.86
CA ASP A 124 -5.37 7.63 -6.85
C ASP A 124 -4.22 6.62 -7.06
N CYS A 125 -3.73 5.96 -5.99
CA CYS A 125 -2.70 4.91 -6.08
C CYS A 125 -3.21 3.67 -6.83
N HIS A 126 -4.45 3.24 -6.59
CA HIS A 126 -5.05 2.09 -7.26
C HIS A 126 -5.36 2.34 -8.76
N PHE A 127 -5.60 3.59 -9.17
CA PHE A 127 -5.88 3.93 -10.57
C PHE A 127 -4.64 4.32 -11.41
N GLN A 128 -3.55 4.80 -10.81
CA GLN A 128 -2.35 5.26 -11.54
C GLN A 128 -1.25 4.18 -11.71
N GLY A 129 -1.60 2.90 -11.58
CA GLY A 129 -0.67 1.78 -11.73
C GLY A 129 0.06 1.37 -10.45
N GLY A 130 -0.47 1.75 -9.27
CA GLY A 130 -0.03 1.19 -7.99
C GLY A 130 -0.44 -0.28 -7.80
N VAL A 131 0.11 -0.91 -6.77
CA VAL A 131 -0.12 -2.31 -6.42
C VAL A 131 -1.54 -2.50 -5.88
N GLY A 132 -2.31 -3.38 -6.51
CA GLY A 132 -3.69 -3.72 -6.14
C GLY A 132 -4.71 -3.19 -7.16
N GLY A 133 -5.41 -4.09 -7.84
CA GLY A 133 -6.51 -3.76 -8.74
C GLY A 133 -7.72 -3.14 -8.03
N GLU A 134 -8.74 -2.79 -8.83
CA GLU A 134 -9.98 -2.08 -8.48
C GLU A 134 -10.35 -2.11 -6.99
N LEU A 135 -10.35 -0.93 -6.36
CA LEU A 135 -11.11 -0.71 -5.14
C LEU A 135 -12.57 -1.06 -5.44
N SER A 136 -13.07 -2.13 -4.82
CA SER A 136 -14.43 -2.61 -5.03
C SER A 136 -15.40 -1.42 -5.02
N PRO A 137 -16.22 -1.23 -6.07
CA PRO A 137 -17.17 -0.13 -6.10
C PRO A 137 -18.13 -0.26 -4.92
N ARG A 138 -18.41 0.91 -4.33
CA ARG A 138 -19.29 1.11 -3.17
C ARG A 138 -20.62 0.38 -3.29
#